data_AF-A0A954JLF9-F1
#
_entry.id   AF-A0A954JLF9-F1
#
_cell.length_a   1.000
_cell.length_b   1.000
_cell.length_c   1.000
_cell.angle_alpha   90.00
_cell.angle_beta   90.00
_cell.angle_gamma   90.00
#
_symmetry.space_group_name_H-M   'P 1'
#
loop_
_entity.id
_entity.type
_entity.pdbx_description
1 polymer ?
#
loop_
_entity_poly.entity_id
_entity_poly.type
_entity_poly.pdbx_seq_one_letter_code
_entity_poly.pdbx_strand_id
1 'polypeptide(L)'
;MICTRCQWVNPIGVSTCRRCGERLESVETSAPVHTETSDGLPCPRCGAAMPTEARFCGVCGSALQDSSCPQANPGKPDADSTVIKEKCEDDSENFVASATLENSLREMVLIPACRFLMGASGELAKEDEVPAHYVRLSSFLIDRAVVTNAEYEQFDPGHRRLRADVADGEDDPVVFVTHADCLSYCRWRSEQEGLPSETYTLPTEAQWECAARGGSSDRIYPWGNELRSELCNTRETGPLRTLPANQGVPNPYGLYWIGSNVREWCRDWYLADYYKELANNVVDPIGPEPNLIVSMHVVRGASFQDPAYELGRCSARNYAHRDNSSNDVGFRCVRRAELEG
;
A
#
# COMPACT_ATOMS: atom_id res chain seq x y z
N MET A 1 6.14 31.00 -9.46
CA MET A 1 5.35 32.20 -9.10
C MET A 1 3.99 31.75 -8.58
N ILE A 2 3.53 32.23 -7.44
CA ILE A 2 2.20 31.85 -6.89
C ILE A 2 1.19 32.91 -7.34
N CYS A 3 0.08 32.47 -7.95
CA CYS A 3 -1.00 33.36 -8.36
C CYS A 3 -1.76 33.84 -7.12
N THR A 4 -1.78 35.14 -6.85
CA THR A 4 -2.42 35.71 -5.66
C THR A 4 -3.94 35.55 -5.65
N ARG A 5 -4.56 35.44 -6.83
CA ARG A 5 -6.01 35.28 -6.97
C ARG A 5 -6.53 33.86 -6.70
N CYS A 6 -5.79 32.82 -7.10
CA CYS A 6 -6.24 31.43 -6.94
C CYS A 6 -5.25 30.52 -6.21
N GLN A 7 -4.18 31.10 -5.66
CA GLN A 7 -3.10 30.44 -4.92
C GLN A 7 -2.41 29.30 -5.68
N TRP A 8 -2.61 29.23 -7.01
CA TRP A 8 -1.99 28.23 -7.86
C TRP A 8 -0.50 28.52 -8.05
N VAL A 9 0.33 27.52 -7.78
CA VAL A 9 1.79 27.61 -7.94
C VAL A 9 2.13 27.37 -9.41
N ASN A 10 2.53 28.43 -10.12
CA ASN A 10 2.97 28.35 -11.51
C ASN A 10 4.48 28.03 -11.60
N PRO A 11 4.91 27.18 -12.55
CA PRO A 11 6.31 26.93 -12.87
C PRO A 11 7.05 28.21 -13.28
N ILE A 12 8.35 28.27 -13.00
CA ILE A 12 9.21 29.41 -13.35
C ILE A 12 9.25 29.56 -14.90
N GLY A 13 9.04 30.78 -15.40
CA GLY A 13 9.04 31.10 -16.84
C GLY A 13 7.66 31.25 -17.48
N VAL A 14 6.56 30.96 -16.76
CA VAL A 14 5.19 31.12 -17.27
C VAL A 14 4.57 32.40 -16.69
N SER A 15 4.44 33.44 -17.52
CA SER A 15 3.95 34.78 -17.12
C SER A 15 2.42 34.91 -17.09
N THR A 16 1.69 33.79 -17.15
CA THR A 16 0.22 33.74 -17.13
C THR A 16 -0.25 32.53 -16.35
N CYS A 17 -1.18 32.72 -15.41
CA CYS A 17 -1.70 31.67 -14.56
C CYS A 17 -2.59 30.72 -15.36
N ARG A 18 -2.19 29.45 -15.48
CA ARG A 18 -2.92 28.45 -16.29
C ARG A 18 -4.32 28.11 -15.77
N ARG A 19 -4.63 28.47 -14.52
CA ARG A 19 -5.92 28.17 -13.88
C ARG A 19 -6.97 29.27 -14.06
N CYS A 20 -6.57 30.54 -13.97
CA CYS A 20 -7.50 31.67 -13.98
C CYS A 20 -7.21 32.71 -15.07
N GLY A 21 -6.15 32.53 -15.86
CA GLY A 21 -5.76 33.42 -16.96
C GLY A 21 -5.11 34.73 -16.53
N GLU A 22 -4.86 34.94 -15.23
CA GLU A 22 -4.26 36.16 -14.70
C GLU A 22 -2.78 36.28 -15.11
N ARG A 23 -2.36 37.45 -15.60
CA ARG A 23 -0.97 37.73 -15.96
C ARG A 23 -0.15 37.98 -14.70
N LEU A 24 0.98 37.27 -14.57
CA LEU A 24 1.85 37.34 -13.40
C LEU A 24 3.01 38.30 -13.71
N GLU A 25 3.10 39.40 -12.97
CA GLU A 25 4.19 40.38 -13.13
C GLU A 25 5.47 39.88 -12.44
N SER A 26 6.61 40.00 -13.12
CA SER A 26 7.92 39.69 -12.58
C SER A 26 8.30 40.75 -11.56
N VAL A 27 8.22 40.41 -10.27
CA VAL A 27 8.71 41.29 -9.21
C VAL A 27 10.23 41.09 -9.09
N GLU A 28 11.01 42.03 -9.64
CA GLU A 28 12.41 42.21 -9.24
C GLU A 28 12.42 42.93 -7.90
N THR A 29 12.82 42.27 -6.83
CA THR A 29 13.20 42.95 -5.59
C THR A 29 14.48 42.34 -5.01
N SER A 30 15.47 43.22 -4.93
CA SER A 30 16.63 43.16 -4.05
C SER A 30 16.21 42.88 -2.60
N ALA A 31 17.06 42.12 -1.90
CA ALA A 31 16.90 41.56 -0.56
C ALA A 31 16.27 42.48 0.52
N PRO A 32 15.68 41.88 1.56
CA PRO A 32 16.49 41.55 2.73
C PRO A 32 16.47 40.07 3.05
N VAL A 33 17.63 39.57 3.47
CA VAL A 33 17.79 38.29 4.13
C VAL A 33 16.95 38.33 5.41
N HIS A 34 15.77 37.70 5.37
CA HIS A 34 15.13 37.22 6.57
C HIS A 34 15.66 35.82 6.84
N THR A 35 16.62 35.75 7.76
CA THR A 35 16.90 34.54 8.51
C THR A 35 15.68 34.22 9.36
N GLU A 36 14.77 33.42 8.83
CA GLU A 36 13.91 32.58 9.66
C GLU A 36 14.36 31.15 9.44
N THR A 37 15.14 30.67 10.41
CA THR A 37 15.39 29.25 10.64
C THR A 37 14.05 28.56 10.82
N SER A 38 13.62 27.73 9.87
CA SER A 38 12.65 26.69 10.20
C SER A 38 13.43 25.57 10.90
N ASP A 39 13.36 25.57 12.22
CA ASP A 39 14.03 24.67 13.17
C ASP A 39 13.62 23.20 13.00
N GLY A 40 13.89 22.61 11.84
CA GLY A 40 13.58 21.22 11.56
C GLY A 40 14.76 20.29 11.86
N LEU A 41 14.54 19.26 12.69
CA LEU A 41 15.51 18.19 12.86
C LEU A 41 15.61 17.37 11.56
N PRO A 42 16.81 17.02 11.07
CA PRO A 42 16.95 16.13 9.92
C PRO A 42 16.62 14.69 10.31
N CYS A 43 15.92 13.97 9.44
CA CYS A 43 15.62 12.56 9.66
C CYS A 43 16.90 11.75 9.82
N PRO A 44 17.07 10.97 10.90
CA PRO A 44 18.29 10.19 11.12
C PRO A 44 18.46 9.06 10.10
N ARG A 45 17.41 8.69 9.35
CA ARG A 45 17.46 7.66 8.31
C ARG A 45 17.65 8.22 6.90
N CYS A 46 16.93 9.27 6.52
CA CYS A 46 16.92 9.74 5.12
C CYS A 46 17.33 11.22 4.95
N GLY A 47 17.64 11.93 6.02
CA GLY A 47 18.11 13.32 5.98
C GLY A 47 17.07 14.38 5.61
N ALA A 48 15.81 13.99 5.41
CA ALA A 48 14.74 14.94 5.10
C ALA A 48 14.51 15.91 6.27
N ALA A 49 14.31 17.19 5.96
CA ALA A 49 13.92 18.20 6.94
C ALA A 49 12.48 17.95 7.41
N MET A 50 12.25 17.99 8.71
CA MET A 50 10.96 17.68 9.31
C MET A 50 10.56 18.77 10.29
N PRO A 51 9.27 19.02 10.51
CA PRO A 51 8.81 19.86 11.61
C PRO A 51 9.36 19.37 12.95
N THR A 52 9.70 20.28 13.87
CA THR A 52 10.30 19.94 15.19
C THR A 52 9.39 19.03 16.04
N GLU A 53 8.07 19.08 15.82
CA GLU A 53 7.06 18.27 16.52
C GLU A 53 6.65 16.99 15.74
N ALA A 54 7.25 16.73 14.58
CA ALA A 54 6.96 15.52 13.84
C ALA A 54 7.40 14.30 14.66
N ARG A 55 6.50 13.32 14.81
CA ARG A 55 6.83 12.03 15.43
C ARG A 55 7.40 11.02 14.42
N PHE A 56 7.12 11.25 13.14
CA PHE A 56 7.53 10.40 12.04
C PHE A 56 8.03 11.24 10.86
N CYS A 57 8.95 10.67 10.09
CA CYS A 57 9.41 11.29 8.87
C CYS A 57 8.34 11.20 7.77
N GLY A 58 7.82 12.33 7.29
CA GLY A 58 6.88 12.36 6.16
C GLY A 58 7.45 11.87 4.82
N VAL A 59 8.76 11.59 4.74
CA VAL A 59 9.44 11.08 3.53
C VAL A 59 9.66 9.56 3.60
N CYS A 60 10.37 9.09 4.61
CA CYS A 60 10.71 7.66 4.76
C CYS A 60 9.92 6.92 5.84
N GLY A 61 9.07 7.63 6.58
CA GLY A 61 8.23 7.09 7.65
C GLY A 61 8.92 6.86 9.00
N SER A 62 10.25 6.89 9.07
CA SER A 62 10.98 6.52 10.30
C SER A 62 10.53 7.32 11.53
N ALA A 63 10.36 6.63 12.65
CA ALA A 63 10.13 7.24 13.95
C ALA A 63 11.32 8.12 14.37
N LEU A 64 11.02 9.23 15.02
CA LEU A 64 12.00 10.20 15.49
C LEU A 64 12.08 10.08 17.01
N GLN A 65 13.28 9.80 17.54
CA GLN A 65 13.47 9.49 18.94
C GLN A 65 13.03 10.66 19.83
N ASP A 66 12.04 10.41 20.69
CA ASP A 66 11.73 11.27 21.82
C ASP A 66 12.67 10.87 22.98
N SER A 67 13.41 11.83 23.53
CA SER A 67 14.46 11.58 24.55
C SER A 67 13.92 11.28 25.95
N SER A 68 12.68 10.78 26.05
CA SER A 68 11.96 10.63 27.32
C SER A 68 11.28 9.27 27.54
N CYS A 69 11.68 8.20 26.85
CA CYS A 69 11.21 6.85 27.17
C CYS A 69 12.20 6.12 28.12
N PRO A 70 11.78 5.67 29.32
CA PRO A 70 12.67 4.96 30.25
C PRO A 70 13.09 3.61 29.66
N GLN A 71 14.40 3.33 29.69
CA GLN A 71 14.96 2.05 29.25
C GLN A 71 14.38 0.88 30.05
N ALA A 72 13.64 -0.01 29.39
CA ALA A 72 13.25 -1.30 29.96
C ALA A 72 14.45 -2.27 29.89
N ASN A 73 14.84 -2.78 31.06
CA ASN A 73 15.87 -3.80 31.23
C ASN A 73 15.42 -5.15 30.63
N PRO A 74 16.35 -6.00 30.13
CA PRO A 74 16.01 -7.26 29.48
C PRO A 74 15.65 -8.32 30.53
N GLY A 75 14.35 -8.60 30.68
CA GLY A 75 13.83 -9.78 31.37
C GLY A 75 13.71 -10.96 30.39
N LYS A 76 14.01 -12.17 30.88
CA LYS A 76 14.01 -13.46 30.14
C LYS A 76 12.70 -13.75 29.39
N PRO A 77 12.75 -14.60 28.33
CA PRO A 77 11.57 -14.99 27.58
C PRO A 77 10.71 -15.96 28.39
N ASP A 78 9.45 -15.60 28.61
CA ASP A 78 8.41 -16.54 29.02
C ASP A 78 7.80 -17.19 27.76
N ALA A 79 7.62 -18.50 27.87
CA ALA A 79 7.12 -19.37 26.83
C ALA A 79 5.61 -19.24 26.69
N ASP A 80 5.15 -18.64 25.59
CA ASP A 80 3.85 -18.98 24.98
C ASP A 80 3.81 -18.41 23.55
N SER A 81 4.27 -19.21 22.59
CA SER A 81 4.07 -18.99 21.16
C SER A 81 3.31 -20.19 20.58
N THR A 82 2.08 -19.97 20.11
CA THR A 82 1.31 -21.01 19.41
C THR A 82 1.99 -21.32 18.06
N VAL A 83 2.55 -22.52 18.00
CA VAL A 83 3.40 -23.03 16.92
C VAL A 83 2.58 -23.41 15.67
N ILE A 84 2.92 -22.83 14.52
CA ILE A 84 2.48 -23.32 13.20
C ILE A 84 3.55 -24.27 12.67
N LYS A 85 3.26 -25.58 12.65
CA LYS A 85 4.15 -26.59 12.05
C LYS A 85 3.81 -26.76 10.57
N GLU A 86 4.70 -26.34 9.67
CA GLU A 86 4.68 -26.80 8.28
C GLU A 86 5.47 -28.11 8.18
N LYS A 87 4.81 -29.17 7.69
CA LYS A 87 5.47 -30.42 7.30
C LYS A 87 5.70 -30.36 5.79
N CYS A 88 6.96 -30.31 5.37
CA CYS A 88 7.33 -30.41 3.97
C CYS A 88 7.09 -31.83 3.45
N GLU A 89 5.93 -32.11 2.86
CA GLU A 89 5.75 -33.24 1.96
C GLU A 89 5.04 -32.78 0.69
N ASP A 90 5.69 -33.10 -0.43
CA ASP A 90 5.27 -32.96 -1.82
C ASP A 90 3.88 -33.62 -2.00
N ASP A 91 2.83 -32.83 -2.21
CA ASP A 91 1.67 -33.16 -3.04
C ASP A 91 0.63 -32.02 -3.05
N SER A 92 -0.01 -31.87 -4.20
CA SER A 92 -0.88 -30.78 -4.61
C SER A 92 -2.25 -30.74 -3.92
N GLU A 93 -2.34 -30.20 -2.71
CA GLU A 93 -3.60 -29.67 -2.17
C GLU A 93 -3.39 -28.27 -1.57
N ASN A 94 -4.20 -27.30 -2.03
CA ASN A 94 -4.22 -25.92 -1.55
C ASN A 94 -4.59 -25.88 -0.05
N PHE A 95 -3.59 -26.01 0.82
CA PHE A 95 -3.78 -25.75 2.24
C PHE A 95 -3.74 -24.24 2.48
N VAL A 96 -4.91 -23.66 2.70
CA VAL A 96 -5.06 -22.25 3.08
C VAL A 96 -5.23 -22.21 4.58
N ALA A 97 -4.15 -21.94 5.29
CA ALA A 97 -4.22 -21.66 6.71
C ALA A 97 -4.74 -20.22 6.90
N SER A 98 -6.03 -20.06 7.23
CA SER A 98 -6.44 -18.85 7.94
C SER A 98 -5.75 -18.88 9.31
N ALA A 99 -4.92 -17.88 9.58
CA ALA A 99 -4.25 -17.73 10.86
C ALA A 99 -5.04 -16.70 11.65
N THR A 100 -5.84 -17.15 12.62
CA THR A 100 -6.29 -16.25 13.69
C THR A 100 -5.12 -16.11 14.65
N LEU A 101 -4.36 -15.03 14.47
CA LEU A 101 -3.21 -14.72 15.31
C LEU A 101 -3.73 -14.20 16.64
N GLU A 102 -3.29 -14.81 17.75
CA GLU A 102 -3.56 -14.28 19.07
C GLU A 102 -3.09 -12.82 19.14
N ASN A 103 -3.95 -11.94 19.64
CA ASN A 103 -3.75 -10.48 19.75
C ASN A 103 -3.66 -9.69 18.43
N SER A 104 -4.04 -10.26 17.27
CA SER A 104 -4.18 -9.41 16.08
C SER A 104 -5.50 -8.66 16.05
N LEU A 105 -5.46 -7.37 15.71
CA LEU A 105 -6.65 -6.52 15.60
C LEU A 105 -7.59 -6.97 14.47
N ARG A 106 -7.10 -7.77 13.52
CA ARG A 106 -7.90 -8.29 12.40
C ARG A 106 -7.36 -9.62 11.86
N GLU A 107 -8.23 -10.37 11.19
CA GLU A 107 -7.89 -11.65 10.59
C GLU A 107 -6.87 -11.47 9.44
N MET A 108 -5.84 -12.31 9.47
CA MET A 108 -4.85 -12.40 8.40
C MET A 108 -4.82 -13.80 7.82
N VAL A 109 -4.40 -13.88 6.57
CA VAL A 109 -4.20 -15.13 5.84
C VAL A 109 -2.70 -15.39 5.72
N LEU A 110 -2.28 -16.62 6.02
CA LEU A 110 -0.92 -17.07 5.71
C LEU A 110 -0.80 -17.34 4.21
N ILE A 111 0.11 -16.63 3.56
CA ILE A 111 0.58 -16.94 2.22
C ILE A 111 1.88 -17.75 2.39
N PRO A 112 1.90 -19.03 1.98
CA PRO A 112 3.09 -19.86 2.13
C PRO A 112 4.23 -19.34 1.27
N ALA A 113 5.47 -19.68 1.67
CA ALA A 113 6.63 -19.39 0.85
C ALA A 113 6.46 -20.03 -0.53
N CYS A 114 6.71 -19.27 -1.59
CA CYS A 114 6.39 -19.75 -2.93
C CYS A 114 7.34 -19.21 -3.98
N ARG A 115 7.30 -19.85 -5.15
CA ARG A 115 7.87 -19.36 -6.39
C ARG A 115 6.74 -19.20 -7.38
N PHE A 116 6.49 -18.00 -7.85
CA PHE A 116 5.40 -17.71 -8.78
C PHE A 116 5.90 -16.89 -9.97
N LEU A 117 5.15 -16.96 -11.08
CA LEU A 117 5.40 -16.13 -12.25
C LEU A 117 4.70 -14.77 -12.06
N MET A 118 5.49 -13.72 -11.88
CA MET A 118 5.04 -12.34 -11.72
C MET A 118 5.00 -11.64 -13.07
N GLY A 119 4.01 -10.77 -13.27
CA GLY A 119 3.76 -10.06 -14.52
C GLY A 119 2.94 -10.87 -15.53
N ALA A 120 3.02 -10.45 -16.78
CA ALA A 120 2.20 -10.99 -17.86
C ALA A 120 3.03 -11.35 -19.09
N SER A 121 2.43 -12.19 -19.93
CA SER A 121 2.91 -12.52 -21.28
C SER A 121 1.72 -12.58 -22.23
N GLY A 122 1.97 -12.42 -23.53
CA GLY A 122 0.94 -12.53 -24.56
C GLY A 122 0.13 -11.26 -24.77
N GLU A 123 -1.03 -11.39 -25.41
CA GLU A 123 -1.80 -10.26 -25.96
C GLU A 123 -2.42 -9.34 -24.90
N LEU A 124 -2.65 -9.84 -23.69
CA LEU A 124 -3.21 -9.06 -22.58
C LEU A 124 -2.15 -8.29 -21.79
N ALA A 125 -0.86 -8.57 -22.02
CA ALA A 125 0.22 -7.97 -21.26
C ALA A 125 0.43 -6.49 -21.66
N LYS A 126 0.53 -5.62 -20.66
CA LYS A 126 0.87 -4.20 -20.84
C LYS A 126 2.38 -3.99 -20.78
N GLU A 127 2.84 -2.84 -21.26
CA GLU A 127 4.28 -2.54 -21.42
C GLU A 127 5.07 -2.56 -20.10
N ASP A 128 4.42 -2.24 -19.00
CA ASP A 128 4.97 -2.22 -17.64
C ASP A 128 4.76 -3.54 -16.89
N GLU A 129 3.97 -4.48 -17.43
CA GLU A 129 3.72 -5.81 -16.88
C GLU A 129 4.69 -6.88 -17.42
N VAL A 130 5.57 -6.49 -18.34
CA VAL A 130 6.50 -7.39 -19.05
C VAL A 130 7.97 -7.10 -18.70
N PRO A 131 8.85 -8.11 -18.74
CA PRO A 131 8.55 -9.53 -18.99
C PRO A 131 7.95 -10.22 -17.76
N ALA A 132 7.17 -11.28 -18.01
CA ALA A 132 6.88 -12.24 -16.97
C ALA A 132 8.18 -12.87 -16.46
N HIS A 133 8.37 -12.92 -15.15
CA HIS A 133 9.59 -13.40 -14.51
C HIS A 133 9.26 -14.12 -13.21
N TYR A 134 10.12 -15.06 -12.80
CA TYR A 134 9.88 -15.76 -11.55
C TYR A 134 10.37 -14.94 -10.36
N VAL A 135 9.55 -14.91 -9.31
CA VAL A 135 9.88 -14.33 -8.01
C VAL A 135 9.79 -15.42 -6.95
N ARG A 136 10.69 -15.40 -5.98
CA ARG A 136 10.63 -16.23 -4.78
C ARG A 136 10.22 -15.35 -3.61
N LEU A 137 9.13 -15.72 -2.94
CA LEU A 137 8.67 -15.03 -1.74
C LEU A 137 8.83 -15.93 -0.53
N SER A 138 9.36 -15.36 0.55
CA SER A 138 9.24 -15.92 1.89
C SER A 138 7.77 -15.91 2.34
N SER A 139 7.39 -16.79 3.26
CA SER A 139 6.03 -16.81 3.81
C SER A 139 5.69 -15.48 4.50
N PHE A 140 4.46 -15.02 4.34
CA PHE A 140 3.97 -13.79 4.96
C PHE A 140 2.49 -13.89 5.30
N LEU A 141 2.07 -13.07 6.24
CA LEU A 141 0.68 -12.87 6.58
C LEU A 141 0.19 -11.60 5.87
N ILE A 142 -1.00 -11.65 5.29
CA ILE A 142 -1.67 -10.50 4.68
C ILE A 142 -3.09 -10.37 5.22
N ASP A 143 -3.55 -9.14 5.43
CA ASP A 143 -4.92 -8.94 5.89
C ASP A 143 -5.92 -9.55 4.92
N ARG A 144 -6.93 -10.21 5.48
CA ARG A 144 -7.97 -10.87 4.71
C ARG A 144 -8.77 -9.91 3.82
N ALA A 145 -8.96 -8.68 4.29
CA ALA A 145 -9.63 -7.60 3.59
C ALA A 145 -8.81 -6.30 3.70
N VAL A 146 -9.14 -5.31 2.88
CA VAL A 146 -8.63 -3.93 3.04
C VAL A 146 -9.05 -3.34 4.38
N VAL A 147 -8.28 -2.38 4.90
CA VAL A 147 -8.60 -1.68 6.16
C VAL A 147 -9.91 -0.92 6.00
N THR A 148 -10.79 -1.04 6.98
CA THR A 148 -12.10 -0.39 7.02
C THR A 148 -12.03 1.00 7.66
N ASN A 149 -13.06 1.81 7.46
CA ASN A 149 -13.20 3.09 8.15
C ASN A 149 -13.18 2.94 9.67
N ALA A 150 -13.93 1.97 10.22
CA ALA A 150 -14.00 1.75 11.66
C ALA A 150 -12.65 1.32 12.26
N GLU A 151 -11.85 0.54 11.53
CA GLU A 151 -10.50 0.15 11.94
C GLU A 151 -9.55 1.36 11.88
N TYR A 152 -9.54 2.10 10.77
CA TYR A 152 -8.66 3.25 10.60
C TYR A 152 -8.94 4.36 11.62
N GLU A 153 -10.20 4.55 12.00
CA GLU A 153 -10.59 5.57 12.99
C GLU A 153 -10.19 5.25 14.43
N GLN A 154 -9.70 4.04 14.70
CA GLN A 154 -9.03 3.74 15.97
C GLN A 154 -7.62 4.38 16.02
N PHE A 155 -6.97 4.51 14.87
CA PHE A 155 -5.69 5.21 14.69
C PHE A 155 -5.88 6.72 14.58
N ASP A 156 -6.78 7.17 13.70
CA ASP A 156 -7.11 8.58 13.50
C ASP A 156 -8.63 8.81 13.57
N PRO A 157 -9.18 9.07 14.77
CA PRO A 157 -10.61 9.34 14.94
C PRO A 157 -11.10 10.56 14.13
N GLY A 158 -10.21 11.47 13.75
CA GLY A 158 -10.53 12.66 12.95
C GLY A 158 -10.88 12.30 11.50
N HIS A 159 -10.39 11.17 11.01
CA HIS A 159 -10.59 10.69 9.64
C HIS A 159 -12.07 10.45 9.30
N ARG A 160 -12.94 10.27 10.31
CA ARG A 160 -14.39 10.17 10.11
C ARG A 160 -14.99 11.33 9.31
N ARG A 161 -14.40 12.52 9.42
CA ARG A 161 -14.84 13.72 8.68
C ARG A 161 -14.42 13.71 7.21
N LEU A 162 -13.50 12.82 6.84
CA LEU A 162 -12.95 12.67 5.50
C LEU A 162 -13.58 11.47 4.75
N ARG A 163 -14.48 10.70 5.37
CA ARG A 163 -15.18 9.62 4.67
C ARG A 163 -15.82 10.15 3.39
N ALA A 164 -15.61 9.44 2.30
CA ALA A 164 -16.26 9.75 1.03
C ALA A 164 -17.73 9.34 1.09
N ASP A 165 -18.64 10.08 0.45
CA ASP A 165 -20.06 9.66 0.32
C ASP A 165 -20.21 8.28 -0.35
N VAL A 166 -19.22 7.90 -1.16
CA VAL A 166 -19.12 6.62 -1.87
C VAL A 166 -18.43 5.52 -1.03
N ALA A 167 -18.01 5.81 0.20
CA ALA A 167 -17.33 4.91 1.12
C ALA A 167 -17.53 5.36 2.58
N ASP A 168 -18.80 5.51 2.99
CA ASP A 168 -19.19 6.11 4.27
C ASP A 168 -19.53 5.11 5.37
N GLY A 169 -19.69 3.82 5.03
CA GLY A 169 -19.97 2.74 5.97
C GLY A 169 -18.82 2.48 6.95
N GLU A 170 -19.14 1.95 8.13
CA GLU A 170 -18.12 1.53 9.13
C GLU A 170 -17.23 0.40 8.57
N ASP A 171 -17.85 -0.57 7.89
CA ASP A 171 -17.18 -1.70 7.27
C ASP A 171 -16.69 -1.41 5.83
N ASP A 172 -16.97 -0.22 5.29
CA ASP A 172 -16.45 0.17 3.97
C ASP A 172 -14.93 0.39 4.05
N PRO A 173 -14.18 0.15 2.96
CA PRO A 173 -12.76 0.45 2.89
C PRO A 173 -12.46 1.90 3.24
N VAL A 174 -11.42 2.12 4.04
CA VAL A 174 -10.88 3.47 4.22
C VAL A 174 -10.26 3.93 2.90
N VAL A 175 -10.61 5.15 2.49
CA VAL A 175 -10.10 5.86 1.32
C VAL A 175 -9.70 7.27 1.73
N PHE A 176 -9.19 8.10 0.81
CA PHE A 176 -8.57 9.40 1.12
C PHE A 176 -7.37 9.33 2.07
N VAL A 177 -6.69 8.19 2.05
CA VAL A 177 -5.42 7.99 2.76
C VAL A 177 -4.25 8.06 1.79
N THR A 178 -3.22 8.82 2.14
CA THR A 178 -1.96 8.85 1.37
C THR A 178 -1.14 7.60 1.66
N HIS A 179 -0.11 7.34 0.85
CA HIS A 179 0.83 6.24 1.11
C HIS A 179 1.50 6.36 2.50
N ALA A 180 1.82 7.60 2.93
CA ALA A 180 2.44 7.85 4.24
C ALA A 180 1.47 7.59 5.40
N ASP A 181 0.19 7.91 5.24
CA ASP A 181 -0.86 7.62 6.22
C ASP A 181 -1.01 6.11 6.43
N CYS A 182 -1.02 5.34 5.33
CA CYS A 182 -1.12 3.89 5.38
C CYS A 182 0.06 3.25 6.13
N LEU A 183 1.29 3.72 5.87
CA LEU A 183 2.47 3.27 6.62
C LEU A 183 2.40 3.65 8.11
N SER A 184 1.86 4.82 8.43
CA SER A 184 1.69 5.26 9.82
C SER A 184 0.68 4.39 10.57
N TYR A 185 -0.43 4.01 9.91
CA TYR A 185 -1.37 3.04 10.44
C TYR A 185 -0.72 1.67 10.68
N CYS A 186 0.11 1.18 9.74
CA CYS A 186 0.82 -0.09 9.92
C CYS A 186 1.73 -0.07 11.16
N ARG A 187 2.46 1.03 11.38
CA ARG A 187 3.29 1.21 12.58
C ARG A 187 2.46 1.22 13.85
N TRP A 188 1.40 2.03 13.86
CA TRP A 188 0.47 2.11 14.97
C TRP A 188 -0.11 0.73 15.32
N ARG A 189 -0.54 -0.05 14.32
CA ARG A 189 -1.03 -1.42 14.54
C ARG A 189 0.04 -2.31 15.16
N SER A 190 1.29 -2.21 14.70
CA SER A 190 2.39 -2.97 15.31
C SER A 190 2.52 -2.66 16.80
N GLU A 191 2.46 -1.38 17.18
CA GLU A 191 2.54 -0.95 18.57
C GLU A 191 1.31 -1.37 19.39
N GLN A 192 0.10 -1.29 18.82
CA GLN A 192 -1.12 -1.76 19.48
C GLN A 192 -1.09 -3.25 19.78
N GLU A 193 -0.47 -4.04 18.91
CA GLU A 193 -0.31 -5.49 19.07
C GLU A 193 0.96 -5.85 19.89
N GLY A 194 1.68 -4.87 20.44
CA GLY A 194 2.88 -5.10 21.26
C GLY A 194 4.10 -5.59 20.47
N LEU A 195 4.12 -5.37 19.16
CA LEU A 195 5.17 -5.80 18.24
C LEU A 195 6.17 -4.67 17.96
N PRO A 196 7.38 -4.98 17.46
CA PRO A 196 8.29 -3.96 16.94
C PRO A 196 7.59 -3.06 15.90
N SER A 197 7.83 -1.73 15.94
CA SER A 197 7.05 -0.75 15.16
C SER A 197 7.01 -0.96 13.63
N GLU A 198 7.92 -1.76 13.06
CA GLU A 198 7.97 -2.03 11.61
C GLU A 198 7.55 -3.48 11.27
N THR A 199 6.89 -4.18 12.18
CA THR A 199 6.41 -5.55 11.96
C THR A 199 5.32 -5.58 10.90
N TYR A 200 4.32 -4.71 11.00
CA TYR A 200 3.34 -4.47 9.94
C TYR A 200 3.84 -3.43 8.95
N THR A 201 3.55 -3.66 7.68
CA THR A 201 3.82 -2.73 6.59
C THR A 201 2.82 -2.91 5.44
N LEU A 202 2.95 -2.13 4.38
CA LEU A 202 2.22 -2.35 3.13
C LEU A 202 2.79 -3.57 2.38
N PRO A 203 1.97 -4.34 1.64
CA PRO A 203 2.49 -5.40 0.78
C PRO A 203 3.51 -4.84 -0.21
N THR A 204 4.55 -5.62 -0.52
CA THR A 204 5.29 -5.35 -1.75
C THR A 204 4.40 -5.65 -2.96
N GLU A 205 4.70 -5.07 -4.12
CA GLU A 205 3.98 -5.35 -5.36
C GLU A 205 3.97 -6.86 -5.66
N ALA A 206 5.08 -7.54 -5.40
CA ALA A 206 5.21 -8.98 -5.56
C ALA A 206 4.35 -9.78 -4.57
N GLN A 207 4.33 -9.38 -3.30
CA GLN A 207 3.45 -10.01 -2.30
C GLN A 207 1.98 -9.85 -2.67
N TRP A 208 1.58 -8.65 -3.11
CA TRP A 208 0.21 -8.39 -3.54
C TRP A 208 -0.20 -9.25 -4.73
N GLU A 209 0.63 -9.32 -5.78
CA GLU A 209 0.31 -10.11 -6.97
C GLU A 209 0.27 -11.62 -6.67
N CYS A 210 1.20 -12.12 -5.88
CA CYS A 210 1.18 -13.50 -5.41
C CYS A 210 -0.11 -13.83 -4.65
N ALA A 211 -0.49 -12.94 -3.72
CA ALA A 211 -1.70 -13.08 -2.93
C ALA A 211 -2.95 -13.05 -3.82
N ALA A 212 -3.01 -12.14 -4.80
CA ALA A 212 -4.11 -12.03 -5.76
C ALA A 212 -4.28 -13.31 -6.60
N ARG A 213 -3.17 -13.91 -7.03
CA ARG A 213 -3.13 -15.15 -7.83
C ARG A 213 -3.60 -16.41 -7.10
N GLY A 214 -3.77 -16.37 -5.77
CA GLY A 214 -4.48 -17.43 -5.05
C GLY A 214 -3.91 -18.84 -5.26
N GLY A 215 -2.58 -18.97 -5.34
CA GLY A 215 -1.88 -20.26 -5.52
C GLY A 215 -1.69 -20.72 -6.97
N SER A 216 -2.10 -19.93 -7.98
CA SER A 216 -1.93 -20.29 -9.39
C SER A 216 -1.33 -19.15 -10.20
N SER A 217 -0.16 -19.41 -10.79
CA SER A 217 0.54 -18.45 -11.65
C SER A 217 -0.21 -18.12 -12.94
N ASP A 218 -1.13 -18.97 -13.37
CA ASP A 218 -1.85 -18.82 -14.64
C ASP A 218 -3.11 -17.94 -14.52
N ARG A 219 -3.45 -17.46 -13.31
CA ARG A 219 -4.64 -16.65 -13.09
C ARG A 219 -4.55 -15.26 -13.69
N ILE A 220 -5.47 -14.95 -14.59
CA ILE A 220 -5.66 -13.60 -15.12
C ILE A 220 -6.35 -12.72 -14.09
N TYR A 221 -7.37 -13.23 -13.39
CA TYR A 221 -8.11 -12.54 -12.33
C TYR A 221 -8.05 -13.34 -11.03
N PRO A 222 -8.29 -12.72 -9.86
CA PRO A 222 -8.20 -13.41 -8.57
C PRO A 222 -9.10 -14.65 -8.45
N TRP A 223 -10.24 -14.64 -9.14
CA TRP A 223 -11.21 -15.74 -9.18
C TRP A 223 -11.02 -16.72 -10.35
N GLY A 224 -10.13 -16.46 -11.31
CA GLY A 224 -9.91 -17.35 -12.46
C GLY A 224 -9.46 -16.63 -13.74
N ASN A 225 -9.64 -17.27 -14.89
CA ASN A 225 -9.17 -16.75 -16.19
C ASN A 225 -10.24 -16.06 -17.03
N GLU A 226 -11.48 -16.09 -16.55
CA GLU A 226 -12.60 -15.40 -17.18
C GLU A 226 -12.98 -14.19 -16.35
N LEU A 227 -13.29 -13.09 -17.04
CA LEU A 227 -13.87 -11.92 -16.38
C LEU A 227 -15.28 -12.27 -15.90
N ARG A 228 -15.51 -12.13 -14.60
CA ARG A 228 -16.77 -12.46 -13.93
C ARG A 228 -17.24 -11.23 -13.17
N SER A 229 -18.09 -10.44 -13.82
CA SER A 229 -18.57 -9.16 -13.29
C SER A 229 -19.24 -9.28 -11.92
N GLU A 230 -19.91 -10.40 -11.67
CA GLU A 230 -20.62 -10.68 -10.42
C GLU A 230 -19.69 -11.01 -9.24
N LEU A 231 -18.40 -11.24 -9.51
CA LEU A 231 -17.38 -11.53 -8.48
C LEU A 231 -16.53 -10.31 -8.11
N CYS A 232 -16.79 -9.15 -8.73
CA CYS A 232 -16.03 -7.94 -8.53
C CYS A 232 -16.93 -6.71 -8.42
N ASN A 233 -16.51 -5.74 -7.62
CA ASN A 233 -17.05 -4.39 -7.57
C ASN A 233 -16.17 -3.43 -8.38
N THR A 234 -16.53 -3.20 -9.65
CA THR A 234 -15.85 -2.27 -10.56
C THR A 234 -16.86 -1.34 -11.24
N ARG A 235 -16.39 -0.43 -12.12
CA ARG A 235 -17.25 0.58 -12.77
C ARG A 235 -18.46 -0.02 -13.47
N GLU A 236 -18.28 -1.15 -14.16
CA GLU A 236 -19.31 -1.76 -14.98
C GLU A 236 -20.25 -2.68 -14.20
N THR A 237 -19.85 -3.09 -12.99
CA THR A 237 -20.43 -4.26 -12.31
C THR A 237 -21.00 -3.90 -10.94
N GLY A 238 -20.50 -2.83 -10.35
CA GLY A 238 -20.82 -2.38 -9.01
C GLY A 238 -21.81 -1.21 -8.96
N PRO A 239 -22.19 -0.80 -7.74
CA PRO A 239 -23.09 0.33 -7.51
C PRO A 239 -22.41 1.71 -7.66
N LEU A 240 -21.23 1.79 -8.29
CA LEU A 240 -20.39 2.99 -8.37
C LEU A 240 -20.03 3.59 -7.01
N ARG A 241 -19.84 2.71 -6.02
CA ARG A 241 -19.38 3.02 -4.68
C ARG A 241 -18.67 1.80 -4.09
N THR A 242 -18.00 1.97 -2.95
CA THR A 242 -17.45 0.83 -2.25
C THR A 242 -18.55 -0.05 -1.64
N LEU A 243 -18.19 -1.31 -1.42
CA LEU A 243 -18.94 -2.29 -0.66
C LEU A 243 -18.16 -2.68 0.60
N PRO A 244 -18.81 -3.24 1.64
CA PRO A 244 -18.14 -3.64 2.87
C PRO A 244 -16.94 -4.55 2.59
N ALA A 245 -15.80 -4.25 3.23
CA ALA A 245 -14.49 -4.84 2.93
C ALA A 245 -14.46 -6.37 3.10
N ASN A 246 -15.34 -6.93 3.93
CA ASN A 246 -15.42 -8.36 4.23
C ASN A 246 -16.63 -9.09 3.59
N GLN A 247 -17.34 -8.47 2.63
CA GLN A 247 -18.57 -9.03 2.02
C GLN A 247 -18.46 -9.30 0.51
N GLY A 248 -17.34 -9.90 0.07
CA GLY A 248 -17.12 -10.33 -1.32
C GLY A 248 -16.98 -11.84 -1.47
N VAL A 249 -16.77 -12.31 -2.71
CA VAL A 249 -16.30 -13.68 -2.93
C VAL A 249 -14.78 -13.66 -2.75
N PRO A 250 -14.23 -14.37 -1.75
CA PRO A 250 -12.80 -14.38 -1.56
C PRO A 250 -12.11 -15.18 -2.67
N ASN A 251 -10.87 -14.84 -2.98
CA ASN A 251 -10.03 -15.69 -3.82
C ASN A 251 -9.69 -17.01 -3.07
N PRO A 252 -8.98 -17.98 -3.66
CA PRO A 252 -8.69 -19.25 -3.01
C PRO A 252 -7.95 -19.11 -1.69
N TYR A 253 -7.08 -18.10 -1.55
CA TYR A 253 -6.42 -17.80 -0.28
C TYR A 253 -7.34 -17.16 0.76
N GLY A 254 -8.62 -16.93 0.46
CA GLY A 254 -9.57 -16.36 1.42
C GLY A 254 -9.59 -14.83 1.44
N LEU A 255 -8.90 -14.16 0.50
CA LEU A 255 -8.78 -12.70 0.45
C LEU A 255 -10.00 -12.07 -0.21
N TYR A 256 -10.70 -11.21 0.52
CA TYR A 256 -11.85 -10.45 0.02
C TYR A 256 -11.40 -9.28 -0.84
N TRP A 257 -12.17 -9.05 -1.91
CA TRP A 257 -12.05 -7.93 -2.84
C TRP A 257 -10.67 -7.68 -3.42
N ILE A 258 -9.71 -8.62 -3.30
CA ILE A 258 -8.41 -8.43 -3.93
C ILE A 258 -8.62 -8.29 -5.44
N GLY A 259 -8.03 -7.25 -6.04
CA GLY A 259 -8.27 -6.89 -7.45
C GLY A 259 -9.56 -6.12 -7.74
N SER A 260 -10.31 -5.65 -6.74
CA SER A 260 -11.59 -4.97 -6.92
C SER A 260 -11.97 -4.06 -5.73
N ASN A 261 -13.14 -3.41 -5.78
CA ASN A 261 -13.71 -2.53 -4.74
C ASN A 261 -12.93 -1.22 -4.55
N VAL A 262 -11.69 -1.29 -4.08
CA VAL A 262 -10.75 -0.16 -4.07
C VAL A 262 -9.41 -0.64 -4.62
N ARG A 263 -8.70 0.29 -5.24
CA ARG A 263 -7.28 0.11 -5.50
C ARG A 263 -6.52 0.07 -4.18
N GLU A 264 -5.36 -0.58 -4.16
CA GLU A 264 -4.61 -0.80 -2.92
C GLU A 264 -3.16 -0.31 -3.02
N TRP A 265 -2.75 0.53 -2.08
CA TRP A 265 -1.36 0.95 -1.95
C TRP A 265 -0.42 -0.24 -1.72
N CYS A 266 0.68 -0.27 -2.48
CA CYS A 266 1.82 -1.14 -2.23
C CYS A 266 3.02 -0.31 -1.76
N ARG A 267 3.97 -0.96 -1.08
CA ARG A 267 5.17 -0.33 -0.53
C ARG A 267 6.11 0.21 -1.61
N ASP A 268 6.16 -0.47 -2.75
CA ASP A 268 7.13 -0.25 -3.82
C ASP A 268 6.98 1.14 -4.45
N TRP A 269 8.12 1.72 -4.82
CA TRP A 269 8.16 2.83 -5.76
C TRP A 269 7.78 2.33 -7.16
N TYR A 270 7.03 3.13 -7.92
CA TYR A 270 6.68 2.74 -9.27
C TYR A 270 7.79 3.11 -10.26
N LEU A 271 8.20 2.12 -11.07
CA LEU A 271 9.02 2.31 -12.27
C LEU A 271 8.49 1.35 -13.35
N ALA A 272 8.15 1.92 -14.51
CA ALA A 272 7.55 1.18 -15.62
C ALA A 272 8.44 0.01 -16.08
N ASP A 273 9.75 0.25 -16.19
CA ASP A 273 10.71 -0.74 -16.67
C ASP A 273 11.28 -1.66 -15.57
N TYR A 274 10.79 -1.58 -14.32
CA TYR A 274 11.38 -2.33 -13.21
C TYR A 274 11.45 -3.85 -13.46
N TYR A 275 10.42 -4.44 -14.08
CA TYR A 275 10.42 -5.89 -14.39
C TYR A 275 11.53 -6.28 -15.38
N LYS A 276 12.00 -5.36 -16.23
CA LYS A 276 13.10 -5.60 -17.17
C LYS A 276 14.47 -5.54 -16.48
N GLU A 277 14.55 -4.86 -15.34
CA GLU A 277 15.77 -4.74 -14.53
C GLU A 277 15.94 -5.90 -13.54
N LEU A 278 14.84 -6.59 -13.22
CA LEU A 278 14.86 -7.71 -12.28
C LEU A 278 15.52 -8.97 -12.87
N ALA A 279 16.39 -9.58 -12.08
CA ALA A 279 16.89 -10.92 -12.35
C ALA A 279 15.78 -11.97 -12.14
N ASN A 280 15.78 -13.01 -12.98
CA ASN A 280 14.87 -14.13 -12.82
C ASN A 280 15.15 -14.88 -11.49
N ASN A 281 14.10 -15.24 -10.75
CA ASN A 281 14.15 -15.81 -9.39
C ASN A 281 14.68 -14.84 -8.32
N VAL A 282 14.49 -13.53 -8.47
CA VAL A 282 14.72 -12.57 -7.40
C VAL A 282 13.95 -12.98 -6.14
N VAL A 283 14.58 -12.81 -4.98
CA VAL A 283 14.03 -13.18 -3.67
C VAL A 283 13.49 -11.92 -2.99
N ASP A 284 12.24 -11.96 -2.54
CA ASP A 284 11.58 -10.89 -1.78
C ASP A 284 11.84 -9.47 -2.35
N PRO A 285 11.53 -9.20 -3.63
CA PRO A 285 11.75 -7.88 -4.21
C PRO A 285 10.90 -6.82 -3.50
N ILE A 286 11.50 -5.65 -3.29
CA ILE A 286 10.92 -4.52 -2.53
C ILE A 286 10.73 -3.26 -3.39
N GLY A 287 10.83 -3.40 -4.71
CA GLY A 287 10.74 -2.31 -5.66
C GLY A 287 12.10 -1.69 -6.01
N PRO A 288 12.10 -0.73 -6.95
CA PRO A 288 13.29 0.03 -7.31
C PRO A 288 13.71 0.98 -6.18
N GLU A 289 14.93 1.51 -6.29
CA GLU A 289 15.38 2.58 -5.40
C GLU A 289 14.46 3.81 -5.48
N PRO A 290 14.28 4.56 -4.38
CA PRO A 290 13.39 5.71 -4.34
C PRO A 290 13.69 6.75 -5.43
N ASN A 291 12.67 7.11 -6.21
CA ASN A 291 12.75 8.21 -7.16
C ASN A 291 12.00 9.44 -6.63
N LEU A 292 12.73 10.30 -5.90
CA LEU A 292 12.17 11.49 -5.26
C LEU A 292 11.70 12.58 -6.25
N ILE A 293 12.05 12.47 -7.53
CA ILE A 293 11.62 13.43 -8.57
C ILE A 293 10.21 13.09 -9.05
N VAL A 294 9.93 11.81 -9.30
CA VAL A 294 8.65 11.37 -9.89
C VAL A 294 7.65 10.98 -8.80
N SER A 295 8.10 10.63 -7.59
CA SER A 295 7.27 10.50 -6.37
C SER A 295 6.02 9.61 -6.50
N MET A 296 6.10 8.56 -7.32
CA MET A 296 5.01 7.60 -7.53
C MET A 296 5.25 6.31 -6.77
N HIS A 297 4.22 5.81 -6.10
CA HIS A 297 4.17 4.47 -5.52
C HIS A 297 3.23 3.57 -6.31
N VAL A 298 3.50 2.27 -6.25
CA VAL A 298 2.66 1.25 -6.87
C VAL A 298 1.30 1.22 -6.20
N VAL A 299 0.26 1.09 -7.03
CA VAL A 299 -1.12 0.84 -6.61
C VAL A 299 -1.63 -0.35 -7.41
N ARG A 300 -2.31 -1.29 -6.76
CA ARG A 300 -2.74 -2.56 -7.36
C ARG A 300 -4.25 -2.75 -7.34
N GLY A 301 -4.74 -3.58 -8.25
CA GLY A 301 -6.16 -3.90 -8.40
C GLY A 301 -6.98 -2.80 -9.07
N ALA A 302 -8.28 -3.03 -9.17
CA ALA A 302 -9.27 -2.07 -9.67
C ALA A 302 -10.11 -1.50 -8.53
N SER A 303 -10.56 -0.26 -8.66
CA SER A 303 -11.62 0.29 -7.81
C SER A 303 -13.01 0.11 -8.42
N PHE A 304 -14.05 0.48 -7.67
CA PHE A 304 -15.42 0.66 -8.15
C PHE A 304 -15.54 1.68 -9.30
N GLN A 305 -14.49 2.45 -9.60
CA GLN A 305 -14.43 3.41 -10.71
C GLN A 305 -13.58 2.91 -11.88
N ASP A 306 -12.90 1.78 -11.77
CA ASP A 306 -11.99 1.28 -12.81
C ASP A 306 -12.66 0.20 -13.66
N PRO A 307 -12.20 -0.01 -14.91
CA PRO A 307 -12.65 -1.10 -15.74
C PRO A 307 -12.04 -2.44 -15.31
N ALA A 308 -12.89 -3.44 -15.05
CA ALA A 308 -12.42 -4.74 -14.56
C ALA A 308 -11.47 -5.45 -15.54
N TYR A 309 -11.73 -5.35 -16.85
CA TYR A 309 -10.93 -6.03 -17.88
C TYR A 309 -9.48 -5.56 -17.94
N GLU A 310 -9.18 -4.36 -17.40
CA GLU A 310 -7.85 -3.78 -17.43
C GLU A 310 -7.16 -3.89 -16.08
N LEU A 311 -7.72 -3.27 -15.04
CA LEU A 311 -7.10 -3.15 -13.71
C LEU A 311 -7.51 -4.25 -12.73
N GLY A 312 -8.56 -5.01 -13.05
CA GLY A 312 -8.98 -6.16 -12.24
C GLY A 312 -8.10 -7.39 -12.41
N ARG A 313 -7.20 -7.39 -13.40
CA ARG A 313 -6.27 -8.49 -13.66
C ARG A 313 -5.22 -8.56 -12.55
N CYS A 314 -4.85 -9.78 -12.15
CA CYS A 314 -3.81 -10.04 -11.16
C CYS A 314 -2.49 -9.34 -11.50
N SER A 315 -2.10 -9.28 -12.78
CA SER A 315 -0.83 -8.70 -13.25
C SER A 315 -0.86 -7.18 -13.42
N ALA A 316 -2.05 -6.57 -13.44
CA ALA A 316 -2.19 -5.16 -13.79
C ALA A 316 -1.47 -4.27 -12.79
N ARG A 317 -0.61 -3.40 -13.32
CA ARG A 317 0.11 -2.39 -12.54
C ARG A 317 -0.58 -1.05 -12.67
N ASN A 318 -0.55 -0.28 -11.60
CA ASN A 318 -0.92 1.12 -11.62
C ASN A 318 -0.05 1.87 -10.61
N TYR A 319 -0.17 3.19 -10.60
CA TYR A 319 0.61 4.05 -9.73
C TYR A 319 -0.17 5.30 -9.34
N ALA A 320 0.18 5.85 -8.20
CA ALA A 320 -0.31 7.14 -7.78
C ALA A 320 0.80 7.93 -7.09
N HIS A 321 0.68 9.25 -7.15
CA HIS A 321 1.62 10.14 -6.46
C HIS A 321 1.54 9.89 -4.96
N ARG A 322 2.68 9.89 -4.27
CA ARG A 322 2.78 9.54 -2.84
C ARG A 322 1.86 10.36 -1.93
N ASP A 323 1.63 11.62 -2.30
CA ASP A 323 0.78 12.57 -1.57
C ASP A 323 -0.68 12.57 -2.07
N ASN A 324 -1.02 11.69 -3.02
CA ASN A 324 -2.39 11.55 -3.50
C ASN A 324 -3.24 10.87 -2.42
N SER A 325 -4.41 11.46 -2.14
CA SER A 325 -5.48 10.85 -1.38
C SER A 325 -6.73 10.89 -2.25
N SER A 326 -7.22 9.71 -2.64
CA SER A 326 -8.35 9.57 -3.56
C SER A 326 -9.45 8.72 -2.93
N ASN A 327 -10.69 8.90 -3.39
CA ASN A 327 -11.86 8.22 -2.84
C ASN A 327 -11.98 6.74 -3.26
N ASP A 328 -10.97 6.20 -3.92
CA ASP A 328 -11.00 4.87 -4.51
C ASP A 328 -9.69 4.10 -4.36
N VAL A 329 -8.76 4.60 -3.53
CA VAL A 329 -7.51 3.94 -3.13
C VAL A 329 -7.50 3.78 -1.61
N GLY A 330 -7.44 2.53 -1.15
CA GLY A 330 -7.24 2.12 0.23
C GLY A 330 -5.97 1.28 0.37
N PHE A 331 -5.93 0.38 1.36
CA PHE A 331 -4.77 -0.49 1.59
C PHE A 331 -5.10 -1.71 2.46
N ARG A 332 -4.17 -2.66 2.49
CA ARG A 332 -4.13 -3.78 3.43
C ARG A 332 -2.74 -3.90 4.04
N CYS A 333 -2.62 -4.45 5.24
CA CYS A 333 -1.33 -4.67 5.88
C CYS A 333 -0.78 -6.07 5.57
N VAL A 334 0.54 -6.20 5.63
CA VAL A 334 1.27 -7.47 5.70
C VAL A 334 2.22 -7.48 6.88
N ARG A 335 2.60 -8.68 7.33
CA ARG A 335 3.79 -8.91 8.16
C ARG A 335 4.46 -10.22 7.76
N ARG A 336 5.73 -10.42 8.10
CA ARG A 336 6.40 -11.71 7.87
C ARG A 336 5.72 -12.81 8.68
N ALA A 337 5.66 -14.02 8.14
CA ALA A 337 5.32 -15.20 8.92
C ALA A 337 6.60 -15.67 9.61
N GLU A 338 6.66 -15.57 10.94
CA GLU A 338 7.77 -16.12 11.70
C GLU A 338 7.65 -17.64 11.70
N LEU A 339 8.55 -18.31 10.97
CA LEU A 339 8.75 -19.75 11.06
C LEU A 339 9.91 -19.97 12.05
N GLU A 340 9.63 -20.57 13.20
CA GLU A 340 10.70 -21.11 14.04
C GLU A 340 11.33 -22.30 13.31
N GLY A 341 12.67 -22.33 13.27
CA GLY A 341 13.47 -23.23 12.42
C GLY A 341 13.67 -24.65 12.91
#